data_AF-A0A848FCD8-F1
#
_entry.id   AF-A0A848FCD8-F1
#
_cell.length_a   1.000
_cell.length_b   1.000
_cell.length_c   1.000
_cell.angle_alpha   90.00
_cell.angle_beta   90.00
_cell.angle_gamma   90.00
#
_symmetry.space_group_name_H-M   'P 1'
#
loop_
_entity.id
_entity.type
_entity.pdbx_description
1 polymer ?
#
loop_
_entity_poly.entity_id
_entity_poly.type
_entity_poly.pdbx_seq_one_letter_code
_entity_poly.pdbx_strand_id
1 'polypeptide(L)'
;MSDAPSRRPAAARRPAASSTLFSPADADPAGLPLKYLAGYPEPLLEQVRSLIAQDRLAAMLARRYPEAHAVRTDRALWDYVQELKAQYLRSSAPLSKVQYDPQVRLLQQALGTHRMVSRVQGGRLKAKREIRIASLFREAPAPFLRMITVHELAHLRHLEHDKAFYQLCTHMEPDYHQLEFDLRLYLTQLALEGRLSG
;
A
#
# COMPACT_ATOMS: atom_id res chain seq x y z
N MET A 1 5.44 36.79 -72.86
CA MET A 1 4.97 37.70 -71.79
C MET A 1 3.63 37.13 -71.34
N SER A 2 3.38 36.61 -70.15
CA SER A 2 4.08 36.55 -68.84
C SER A 2 3.56 35.27 -68.16
N ASP A 3 4.41 34.40 -67.61
CA ASP A 3 4.87 34.38 -66.21
C ASP A 3 3.76 34.41 -65.16
N ALA A 4 3.44 33.25 -64.54
CA ALA A 4 3.65 32.98 -63.11
C ALA A 4 2.85 31.75 -62.60
N PRO A 5 3.36 31.01 -61.59
CA PRO A 5 2.86 29.69 -61.17
C PRO A 5 2.10 29.69 -59.82
N SER A 6 1.19 28.74 -59.59
CA SER A 6 0.65 28.34 -58.26
C SER A 6 -0.61 27.48 -58.46
N ARG A 7 -0.99 26.49 -57.66
CA ARG A 7 -0.49 25.85 -56.44
C ARG A 7 -1.20 24.49 -56.43
N ARG A 8 -0.50 23.39 -56.14
CA ARG A 8 -1.15 22.10 -55.86
C ARG A 8 -1.92 22.20 -54.53
N PRO A 9 -3.13 21.63 -54.39
CA PRO A 9 -3.73 21.44 -53.08
C PRO A 9 -2.95 20.35 -52.33
N ALA A 10 -2.52 20.67 -51.11
CA ALA A 10 -1.92 19.71 -50.19
C ALA A 10 -2.96 18.66 -49.81
N ALA A 11 -2.63 17.38 -50.03
CA ALA A 11 -3.42 16.26 -49.55
C ALA A 11 -3.50 16.32 -48.02
N ALA A 12 -4.72 16.40 -47.48
CA ALA A 12 -4.99 16.35 -46.06
C ALA A 12 -4.47 15.03 -45.48
N ARG A 13 -3.43 15.12 -44.65
CA ARG A 13 -2.89 14.01 -43.87
C ARG A 13 -3.96 13.63 -42.84
N ARG A 14 -4.60 12.46 -43.02
CA ARG A 14 -5.47 11.85 -42.02
C ARG A 14 -4.68 11.70 -40.72
N PRO A 15 -5.22 12.09 -39.54
CA PRO A 15 -4.60 11.67 -38.29
C PRO A 15 -4.76 10.15 -38.20
N ALA A 16 -3.65 9.44 -38.14
CA ALA A 16 -3.63 8.06 -37.70
C ALA A 16 -4.19 8.04 -36.28
N ALA A 17 -5.31 7.35 -36.09
CA ALA A 17 -5.77 6.99 -34.76
C ALA A 17 -4.67 6.11 -34.16
N SER A 18 -3.85 6.68 -33.26
CA SER A 18 -3.03 5.89 -32.34
C SER A 18 -3.97 5.19 -31.38
N SER A 19 -4.49 4.05 -31.85
CA SER A 19 -5.06 3.01 -31.02
C SER A 19 -3.93 2.38 -30.22
N THR A 20 -3.70 2.88 -29.02
CA THR A 20 -3.17 2.06 -27.93
C THR A 20 -4.24 2.00 -26.85
N LEU A 21 -5.33 1.30 -27.17
CA LEU A 21 -6.10 0.61 -26.15
C LEU A 21 -5.17 -0.47 -25.60
N PHE A 22 -4.49 -0.17 -24.50
CA PHE A 22 -3.82 -1.18 -23.71
C PHE A 22 -4.91 -2.09 -23.15
N SER A 23 -5.14 -3.22 -23.82
CA SER A 23 -6.05 -4.24 -23.34
C SER A 23 -5.35 -4.96 -22.19
N PRO A 24 -5.93 -5.05 -20.98
CA PRO A 24 -5.29 -5.72 -19.84
C PRO A 24 -5.03 -7.22 -20.08
N ALA A 25 -5.59 -7.80 -21.16
CA ALA A 25 -5.37 -9.17 -21.59
C ALA A 25 -4.02 -9.42 -22.30
N ASP A 26 -3.31 -8.37 -22.75
CA ASP A 26 -2.03 -8.51 -23.48
C ASP A 26 -0.79 -8.23 -22.59
N ALA A 27 -1.00 -7.95 -21.29
CA ALA A 27 0.09 -7.80 -20.35
C ALA A 27 0.72 -9.18 -20.09
N ASP A 28 1.95 -9.39 -20.54
CA ASP A 28 2.73 -10.58 -20.16
C ASP A 28 2.79 -10.70 -18.63
N PRO A 29 2.12 -11.71 -18.02
CA PRO A 29 2.14 -11.88 -16.57
C PRO A 29 3.53 -12.21 -16.05
N ALA A 30 4.46 -12.66 -16.92
CA ALA A 30 5.86 -12.89 -16.58
C ALA A 30 6.67 -11.59 -16.47
N GLY A 31 6.24 -10.52 -17.16
CA GLY A 31 6.90 -9.21 -17.20
C GLY A 31 6.36 -8.19 -16.20
N LEU A 32 5.32 -8.54 -15.41
CA LEU A 32 4.76 -7.65 -14.40
C LEU A 32 5.79 -7.44 -13.28
N PRO A 33 6.33 -6.22 -13.10
CA PRO A 33 7.22 -5.96 -11.98
C PRO A 33 6.40 -6.13 -10.69
N LEU A 34 6.65 -7.22 -9.96
CA LEU A 34 6.06 -7.53 -8.66
C LEU A 34 6.66 -6.59 -7.58
N LYS A 35 6.43 -5.29 -7.74
CA LYS A 35 7.08 -4.21 -6.98
C LYS A 35 6.87 -4.35 -5.46
N TYR A 36 5.73 -4.90 -5.03
CA TYR A 36 5.43 -5.11 -3.61
C TYR A 36 6.04 -6.39 -3.02
N LEU A 37 6.48 -7.31 -3.88
CA LEU A 37 7.08 -8.60 -3.52
C LEU A 37 8.58 -8.62 -3.84
N ALA A 38 9.20 -7.47 -4.11
CA ALA A 38 10.64 -7.38 -4.28
C ALA A 38 11.35 -7.92 -3.03
N GLY A 39 12.32 -8.81 -3.23
CA GLY A 39 13.10 -9.45 -2.17
C GLY A 39 12.59 -10.82 -1.70
N TYR A 40 11.43 -11.30 -2.18
CA TYR A 40 11.04 -12.69 -1.96
C TYR A 40 11.79 -13.65 -2.92
N PRO A 41 12.00 -14.92 -2.54
CA PRO A 41 12.69 -15.89 -3.39
C PRO A 41 11.97 -16.13 -4.73
N GLU A 42 12.73 -16.30 -5.82
CA GLU A 42 12.18 -16.48 -7.17
C GLU A 42 11.15 -17.62 -7.27
N PRO A 43 11.32 -18.80 -6.64
CA PRO A 43 10.30 -19.85 -6.70
C PRO A 43 8.92 -19.42 -6.16
N LEU A 44 8.89 -18.51 -5.17
CA LEU A 44 7.65 -17.95 -4.66
C LEU A 44 7.07 -16.92 -5.64
N LEU A 45 7.94 -16.09 -6.24
CA LEU A 45 7.52 -15.12 -7.25
C LEU A 45 6.92 -15.80 -8.48
N GLU A 46 7.49 -16.92 -8.94
CA GLU A 46 6.93 -17.74 -10.02
C GLU A 46 5.53 -18.27 -9.70
N GLN A 47 5.30 -18.73 -8.46
CA GLN A 47 3.95 -19.16 -8.03
C GLN A 47 2.96 -18.00 -8.06
N VAL A 48 3.37 -16.81 -7.63
CA VAL A 48 2.52 -15.61 -7.69
C VAL A 48 2.23 -15.21 -9.13
N ARG A 49 3.23 -15.20 -10.03
CA ARG A 49 3.03 -14.93 -11.46
C ARG A 49 2.08 -15.94 -12.09
N SER A 50 2.19 -17.22 -11.74
CA SER A 50 1.28 -18.27 -12.19
C SER A 50 -0.15 -18.06 -11.71
N LEU A 51 -0.35 -17.65 -10.45
CA LEU A 51 -1.68 -17.30 -9.92
C LEU A 51 -2.31 -16.10 -10.64
N ILE A 52 -1.48 -15.10 -10.98
CA ILE A 52 -1.92 -13.92 -11.75
C ILE A 52 -2.27 -14.33 -13.18
N ALA A 53 -1.42 -15.11 -13.86
CA ALA A 53 -1.67 -15.59 -15.21
C ALA A 53 -2.94 -16.44 -15.34
N GLN A 54 -3.32 -17.14 -14.26
CA GLN A 54 -4.56 -17.91 -14.17
C GLN A 54 -5.78 -17.09 -13.75
N ASP A 55 -5.65 -15.78 -13.50
CA ASP A 55 -6.71 -14.90 -12.97
C ASP A 55 -7.32 -15.40 -11.65
N ARG A 56 -6.49 -15.99 -10.78
CA ARG A 56 -6.93 -16.61 -9.51
C ARG A 56 -6.61 -15.80 -8.27
N LEU A 57 -5.74 -14.79 -8.40
CA LEU A 57 -5.25 -14.02 -7.25
C LEU A 57 -6.40 -13.29 -6.54
N ALA A 58 -7.24 -12.56 -7.28
CA ALA A 58 -8.38 -11.84 -6.73
C ALA A 58 -9.34 -12.76 -5.98
N ALA A 59 -9.72 -13.88 -6.60
CA ALA A 59 -10.64 -14.86 -6.02
C ALA A 59 -10.07 -15.51 -4.75
N MET A 60 -8.78 -15.83 -4.74
CA MET A 60 -8.09 -16.36 -3.58
C MET A 60 -8.12 -15.36 -2.41
N LEU A 61 -7.78 -14.10 -2.67
CA LEU A 61 -7.78 -13.03 -1.65
C LEU A 61 -9.19 -12.79 -1.11
N ALA A 62 -10.20 -12.69 -1.98
CA ALA A 62 -11.59 -12.49 -1.59
C ALA A 62 -12.14 -13.64 -0.73
N ARG A 63 -11.76 -14.89 -1.06
CA ARG A 63 -12.14 -16.06 -0.27
C ARG A 63 -11.44 -16.09 1.10
N ARG A 64 -10.17 -15.71 1.16
CA ARG A 64 -9.37 -15.72 2.40
C ARG A 64 -9.72 -14.56 3.32
N TYR A 65 -10.09 -13.41 2.76
CA TYR A 65 -10.35 -12.17 3.48
C TYR A 65 -11.70 -11.54 3.10
N PRO A 66 -12.83 -12.22 3.40
CA PRO A 66 -14.15 -11.73 3.00
C PRO A 66 -14.65 -10.54 3.83
N GLU A 67 -14.07 -10.31 5.01
CA GLU A 67 -14.58 -9.36 6.00
C GLU A 67 -14.00 -7.95 5.83
N ALA A 68 -14.86 -7.00 5.49
CA ALA A 68 -14.57 -5.58 5.60
C ALA A 68 -14.72 -5.10 7.06
N HIS A 69 -14.01 -4.04 7.43
CA HIS A 69 -14.14 -3.40 8.75
C HIS A 69 -14.97 -2.11 8.71
N ALA A 70 -15.48 -1.72 9.89
CA ALA A 70 -16.23 -0.47 10.09
C ALA A 70 -15.33 0.75 10.37
N VAL A 71 -14.03 0.54 10.57
CA VAL A 71 -13.06 1.61 10.87
C VAL A 71 -12.79 2.44 9.61
N ARG A 72 -13.66 3.40 9.30
CA ARG A 72 -13.63 4.17 8.04
C ARG A 72 -13.47 5.67 8.24
N THR A 73 -13.36 6.13 9.47
CA THR A 73 -13.16 7.55 9.82
C THR A 73 -11.92 7.68 10.68
N ASP A 74 -11.31 8.87 10.71
CA ASP A 74 -10.12 9.10 11.56
C ASP A 74 -10.46 8.92 13.04
N ARG A 75 -11.71 9.23 13.43
CA ARG A 75 -12.19 8.99 14.79
C ARG A 75 -12.26 7.50 15.12
N ALA A 76 -12.85 6.69 14.23
CA ALA A 76 -12.90 5.25 14.43
C ALA A 76 -11.50 4.63 14.46
N LEU A 77 -10.59 5.13 13.60
CA LEU A 77 -9.20 4.67 13.59
C LEU A 77 -8.48 5.03 14.89
N TRP A 78 -8.69 6.25 15.40
CA TRP A 78 -8.15 6.66 16.70
C TRP A 78 -8.59 5.70 17.81
N ASP A 79 -9.89 5.42 17.90
CA ASP A 79 -10.44 4.53 18.93
C ASP A 79 -9.87 3.10 18.78
N TYR A 80 -9.82 2.57 17.55
CA TYR A 80 -9.25 1.26 17.22
C TYR A 80 -7.77 1.12 17.62
N VAL A 81 -6.92 2.09 17.24
CA VAL A 81 -5.49 2.08 17.56
C VAL A 81 -5.26 2.21 19.07
N GLN A 82 -6.05 3.04 19.75
CA GLN A 82 -5.96 3.23 21.20
C GLN A 82 -6.33 1.96 21.97
N GLU A 83 -7.33 1.21 21.52
CA GLU A 83 -7.71 -0.08 22.10
C GLU A 83 -6.56 -1.09 22.01
N LEU A 84 -5.99 -1.28 20.81
CA LEU A 84 -4.83 -2.17 20.62
C LEU A 84 -3.62 -1.72 21.44
N LYS A 85 -3.31 -0.42 21.47
CA LYS A 85 -2.25 0.13 22.32
C LYS A 85 -2.51 -0.15 23.80
N ALA A 86 -3.74 -0.03 24.29
CA ALA A 86 -4.10 -0.28 25.68
C ALA A 86 -4.03 -1.78 26.03
N GLN A 87 -4.25 -2.66 25.07
CA GLN A 87 -4.10 -4.10 25.25
C GLN A 87 -2.62 -4.51 25.36
N TYR A 88 -1.77 -4.07 24.43
CA TYR A 88 -0.41 -4.61 24.29
C TYR A 88 0.71 -3.68 24.78
N LEU A 89 0.46 -2.36 24.82
CA LEU A 89 1.50 -1.34 25.01
C LEU A 89 1.11 -0.31 26.10
N ARG A 90 0.55 -0.77 27.22
CA ARG A 90 0.08 0.09 28.34
C ARG A 90 1.12 1.12 28.80
N SER A 91 2.37 0.71 28.90
CA SER A 91 3.48 1.56 29.37
C SER A 91 4.17 2.35 28.24
N SER A 92 3.58 2.45 27.06
CA SER A 92 4.16 3.22 25.94
C SER A 92 3.71 4.68 25.96
N ALA A 93 4.49 5.56 25.35
CA ALA A 93 4.20 6.99 25.26
C ALA A 93 2.79 7.24 24.69
N PRO A 94 2.07 8.27 25.18
CA PRO A 94 0.75 8.60 24.66
C PRO A 94 0.83 9.00 23.19
N LEU A 95 -0.18 8.58 22.41
CA LEU A 95 -0.37 9.06 21.05
C LEU A 95 -0.97 10.46 21.10
N SER A 96 -0.48 11.32 20.21
CA SER A 96 -0.97 12.69 20.04
C SER A 96 -1.87 12.84 18.82
N LYS A 97 -1.74 11.93 17.84
CA LYS A 97 -2.55 11.89 16.63
C LYS A 97 -2.58 10.50 16.02
N VAL A 98 -3.74 10.10 15.51
CA VAL A 98 -3.95 8.93 14.65
C VAL A 98 -4.89 9.37 13.54
N GLN A 99 -4.53 9.15 12.29
CA GLN A 99 -5.38 9.49 11.15
C GLN A 99 -5.02 8.64 9.94
N TYR A 100 -5.96 8.55 8.99
CA TYR A 100 -5.61 8.11 7.67
C TYR A 100 -4.91 9.23 6.90
N ASP A 101 -4.02 8.88 5.99
CA ASP A 101 -3.25 9.82 5.20
C ASP A 101 -3.13 9.32 3.75
N PRO A 102 -3.61 10.07 2.74
CA PRO A 102 -3.51 9.67 1.33
C PRO A 102 -2.09 9.77 0.78
N GLN A 103 -1.16 10.46 1.47
CA GLN A 103 0.21 10.67 1.01
C GLN A 103 1.20 9.63 1.54
N VAL A 104 0.76 8.71 2.41
CA VAL A 104 1.60 7.62 2.92
C VAL A 104 2.00 6.71 1.75
N ARG A 105 3.29 6.74 1.41
CA ARG A 105 3.86 5.93 0.33
C ARG A 105 4.09 4.51 0.81
N LEU A 106 3.22 3.60 0.39
CA LEU A 106 3.30 2.16 0.73
C LEU A 106 4.62 1.49 0.32
N LEU A 107 5.28 2.04 -0.71
CA LEU A 107 6.42 1.44 -1.38
C LEU A 107 7.79 1.85 -0.85
N GLN A 108 7.93 2.95 -0.09
CA GLN A 108 9.28 3.47 0.15
C GLN A 108 9.99 2.89 1.38
N GLN A 109 9.29 2.32 2.38
CA GLN A 109 9.92 1.63 3.52
C GLN A 109 9.07 0.47 4.09
N ALA A 110 8.43 -0.30 3.20
CA ALA A 110 7.62 -1.49 3.48
C ALA A 110 6.51 -1.31 4.53
N LEU A 111 5.32 -0.94 4.02
CA LEU A 111 4.05 -1.09 4.75
C LEU A 111 3.97 -0.24 6.03
N GLY A 112 4.49 0.97 6.01
CA GLY A 112 4.38 1.92 7.10
C GLY A 112 5.23 3.14 6.82
N THR A 113 4.77 4.33 7.18
CA THR A 113 5.63 5.54 7.10
C THR A 113 5.61 6.20 8.46
N HIS A 114 6.50 5.73 9.34
CA HIS A 114 6.81 6.45 10.56
C HIS A 114 7.46 7.79 10.20
N ARG A 115 6.67 8.85 10.17
CA ARG A 115 7.20 10.21 10.23
C ARG A 115 7.13 10.66 11.67
N MET A 116 8.21 10.45 12.43
CA MET A 116 8.45 11.16 13.68
C MET A 116 8.55 12.66 13.37
N VAL A 117 7.45 13.40 13.46
CA VAL A 117 7.50 14.87 13.39
C VAL A 117 7.88 15.39 14.77
N SER A 118 9.17 15.56 15.00
CA SER A 118 9.66 16.35 16.12
C SER A 118 9.50 17.84 15.76
N ARG A 119 8.48 18.52 16.29
CA ARG A 119 8.35 19.98 16.16
C ARG A 119 8.80 20.63 17.46
N VAL A 120 9.87 21.44 17.38
CA VAL A 120 10.35 22.26 18.50
C VAL A 120 9.52 23.53 18.55
N GLN A 121 8.73 23.71 19.62
CA GLN A 121 8.09 24.99 19.93
C GLN A 121 8.39 25.30 21.42
N GLY A 122 9.18 26.35 21.67
CA GLY A 122 9.38 26.88 23.03
C GLY A 122 10.23 26.03 23.98
N GLY A 123 11.45 25.65 23.59
CA GLY A 123 12.51 25.22 24.52
C GLY A 123 12.35 23.86 25.21
N ARG A 124 11.26 23.12 24.99
CA ARG A 124 11.09 21.73 25.49
C ARG A 124 10.58 20.80 24.39
N LEU A 125 11.43 19.88 23.94
CA LEU A 125 11.09 18.77 23.04
C LEU A 125 10.15 17.79 23.77
N LYS A 126 8.84 18.01 23.72
CA LYS A 126 7.88 16.92 23.93
C LYS A 126 7.73 16.17 22.61
N ALA A 127 8.38 15.01 22.51
CA ALA A 127 8.19 14.12 21.37
C ALA A 127 6.71 13.71 21.28
N LYS A 128 6.01 14.23 20.28
CA LYS A 128 4.62 13.87 19.98
C LYS A 128 4.64 12.66 19.06
N ARG A 129 4.05 11.55 19.50
CA ARG A 129 3.91 10.33 18.67
C ARG A 129 2.65 10.46 17.84
N GLU A 130 2.79 10.35 16.52
CA GLU A 130 1.68 10.32 15.57
C GLU A 130 1.72 8.97 14.84
N ILE A 131 0.55 8.39 14.56
CA ILE A 131 0.40 7.23 13.67
C ILE A 131 -0.39 7.66 12.44
N ARG A 132 0.10 7.29 11.25
CA ARG A 132 -0.53 7.60 9.97
C ARG A 132 -0.69 6.33 9.16
N ILE A 133 -1.94 5.98 8.86
CA ILE A 133 -2.28 4.79 8.08
C ILE A 133 -2.68 5.22 6.66
N ALA A 134 -2.21 4.52 5.63
CA ALA A 134 -2.60 4.84 4.26
C ALA A 134 -4.12 4.76 4.08
N SER A 135 -4.71 5.70 3.33
CA SER A 135 -6.17 5.76 3.16
C SER A 135 -6.78 4.53 2.48
N LEU A 136 -5.99 3.69 1.79
CA LEU A 136 -6.45 2.42 1.24
C LEU A 136 -7.02 1.47 2.30
N PHE A 137 -6.49 1.53 3.54
CA PHE A 137 -6.94 0.68 4.64
C PHE A 137 -8.28 1.14 5.23
N ARG A 138 -9.00 2.05 4.56
CA ARG A 138 -10.43 2.26 4.83
C ARG A 138 -11.28 1.16 4.19
N GLU A 139 -10.80 0.58 3.09
CA GLU A 139 -11.51 -0.42 2.28
C GLU A 139 -10.84 -1.79 2.28
N ALA A 140 -9.64 -1.89 2.86
CA ALA A 140 -8.95 -3.17 3.01
C ALA A 140 -9.71 -4.10 3.96
N PRO A 141 -9.54 -5.43 3.83
CA PRO A 141 -10.02 -6.37 4.81
C PRO A 141 -9.54 -6.09 6.24
N ALA A 142 -10.36 -6.46 7.23
CA ALA A 142 -10.08 -6.22 8.66
C ALA A 142 -8.70 -6.75 9.12
N PRO A 143 -8.24 -7.95 8.71
CA PRO A 143 -6.92 -8.44 9.09
C PRO A 143 -5.76 -7.58 8.59
N PHE A 144 -5.90 -6.93 7.43
CA PHE A 144 -4.87 -6.04 6.92
C PHE A 144 -4.80 -4.73 7.69
N LEU A 145 -5.95 -4.17 8.09
CA LEU A 145 -5.98 -3.01 8.99
C LEU A 145 -5.34 -3.34 10.35
N ARG A 146 -5.61 -4.54 10.88
CA ARG A 146 -4.99 -5.00 12.13
C ARG A 146 -3.48 -5.11 11.97
N MET A 147 -3.01 -5.80 10.93
CA MET A 147 -1.59 -6.01 10.65
C MET A 147 -0.83 -4.68 10.53
N ILE A 148 -1.32 -3.73 9.72
CA ILE A 148 -0.67 -2.42 9.59
C ILE A 148 -0.68 -1.65 10.92
N THR A 149 -1.75 -1.78 11.71
CA THR A 149 -1.84 -1.07 12.99
C THR A 149 -0.84 -1.61 14.00
N VAL A 150 -0.68 -2.93 14.11
CA VAL A 150 0.31 -3.51 15.02
C VAL A 150 1.74 -3.19 14.59
N HIS A 151 2.01 -3.11 13.28
CA HIS A 151 3.28 -2.64 12.73
C HIS A 151 3.62 -1.22 13.22
N GLU A 152 2.69 -0.29 13.02
CA GLU A 152 2.86 1.11 13.43
C GLU A 152 2.98 1.28 14.95
N LEU A 153 2.28 0.44 15.72
CA LEU A 153 2.38 0.40 17.17
C LEU A 153 3.74 -0.15 17.66
N ALA A 154 4.29 -1.16 16.98
CA ALA A 154 5.60 -1.72 17.34
C ALA A 154 6.72 -0.67 17.22
N HIS A 155 6.59 0.27 16.28
CA HIS A 155 7.48 1.41 16.13
C HIS A 155 7.47 2.42 17.29
N LEU A 156 6.53 2.33 18.23
CA LEU A 156 6.61 3.07 19.49
C LEU A 156 7.73 2.55 20.41
N ARG A 157 8.23 1.33 20.17
CA ARG A 157 9.29 0.67 20.93
C ARG A 157 10.56 0.45 20.10
N HIS A 158 10.42 0.07 18.83
CA HIS A 158 11.52 -0.33 17.96
C HIS A 158 11.48 0.45 16.64
N LEU A 159 12.47 1.31 16.39
CA LEU A 159 12.49 2.14 15.18
C LEU A 159 12.84 1.33 13.93
N GLU A 160 13.74 0.36 14.07
CA GLU A 160 14.21 -0.50 12.98
C GLU A 160 13.41 -1.81 12.94
N HIS A 161 13.23 -2.37 11.75
CA HIS A 161 12.60 -3.67 11.52
C HIS A 161 13.55 -4.84 11.87
N ASP A 162 13.98 -4.91 13.12
CA ASP A 162 14.86 -5.96 13.64
C ASP A 162 14.08 -7.13 14.27
N LYS A 163 14.81 -8.10 14.84
CA LYS A 163 14.22 -9.27 15.50
C LYS A 163 13.24 -8.87 16.63
N ALA A 164 13.54 -7.83 17.40
CA ALA A 164 12.70 -7.41 18.51
C ALA A 164 11.40 -6.73 18.00
N PHE A 165 11.49 -5.94 16.92
CA PHE A 165 10.34 -5.39 16.23
C PHE A 165 9.38 -6.49 15.78
N TYR A 166 9.89 -7.51 15.06
CA TYR A 166 9.05 -8.59 14.55
C TYR A 166 8.47 -9.47 15.65
N GLN A 167 9.22 -9.70 16.73
CA GLN A 167 8.71 -10.39 17.92
C GLN A 167 7.55 -9.63 18.57
N LEU A 168 7.65 -8.30 18.66
CA LEU A 168 6.56 -7.49 19.18
C LEU A 168 5.34 -7.51 18.25
N CYS A 169 5.55 -7.46 16.94
CA CYS A 169 4.46 -7.60 15.97
C CYS A 169 3.75 -8.95 16.11
N THR A 170 4.50 -10.06 16.16
CA THR A 170 3.93 -11.42 16.34
C THR A 170 3.28 -11.63 17.70
N HIS A 171 3.72 -10.93 18.74
CA HIS A 171 3.03 -10.93 20.03
C HIS A 171 1.65 -10.26 19.95
N MET A 172 1.51 -9.18 19.18
CA MET A 172 0.24 -8.47 19.00
C MET A 172 -0.67 -9.13 17.96
N GLU A 173 -0.09 -9.76 16.94
CA GLU A 173 -0.77 -10.45 15.85
C GLU A 173 0.01 -11.74 15.48
N PRO A 174 -0.40 -12.92 15.97
CA PRO A 174 0.31 -14.18 15.74
C PRO A 174 0.54 -14.50 14.25
N ASP A 175 -0.39 -14.11 13.37
CA ASP A 175 -0.30 -14.34 11.93
C ASP A 175 0.41 -13.20 11.17
N TYR A 176 1.11 -12.30 11.89
CA TYR A 176 1.67 -11.06 11.33
C TYR A 176 2.45 -11.25 10.03
N HIS A 177 3.39 -12.20 9.98
CA HIS A 177 4.21 -12.42 8.79
C HIS A 177 3.40 -12.89 7.58
N GLN A 178 2.38 -13.72 7.83
CA GLN A 178 1.49 -14.20 6.78
C GLN A 178 0.61 -13.06 6.27
N LEU A 179 0.02 -12.27 7.19
CA LEU A 179 -0.77 -11.10 6.84
C LEU A 179 0.05 -10.01 6.13
N GLU A 180 1.33 -9.85 6.47
CA GLU A 180 2.24 -8.95 5.77
C GLU A 180 2.43 -9.38 4.31
N PHE A 181 2.71 -10.67 4.10
CA PHE A 181 2.84 -11.24 2.76
C PHE A 181 1.53 -11.12 1.96
N ASP A 182 0.40 -11.49 2.57
CA ASP A 182 -0.91 -11.41 1.93
C ASP A 182 -1.33 -9.97 1.62
N LEU A 183 -0.93 -8.99 2.43
CA LEU A 183 -1.12 -7.59 2.09
C LEU A 183 -0.32 -7.23 0.83
N ARG A 184 0.91 -7.71 0.66
CA ARG A 184 1.70 -7.45 -0.55
C ARG A 184 1.07 -8.07 -1.80
N LEU A 185 0.44 -9.24 -1.66
CA LEU A 185 -0.40 -9.82 -2.70
C LEU A 185 -1.62 -8.94 -3.01
N TYR A 186 -2.31 -8.45 -1.97
CA TYR A 186 -3.44 -7.56 -2.12
C TYR A 186 -3.08 -6.24 -2.82
N LEU A 187 -1.96 -5.60 -2.45
CA LEU A 187 -1.46 -4.41 -3.13
C LEU A 187 -1.09 -4.70 -4.59
N THR A 188 -0.56 -5.89 -4.87
CA THR A 188 -0.31 -6.33 -6.25
C THR A 188 -1.62 -6.41 -7.03
N GLN A 189 -2.65 -7.07 -6.49
CA GLN A 189 -3.97 -7.15 -7.11
C GLN A 189 -4.58 -5.76 -7.36
N LEU A 190 -4.53 -4.85 -6.38
CA LEU A 190 -5.02 -3.49 -6.56
C LEU A 190 -4.27 -2.72 -7.65
N ALA A 191 -2.97 -2.96 -7.82
CA ALA A 191 -2.19 -2.35 -8.89
C ALA A 191 -2.55 -2.92 -10.26
N LEU A 192 -2.82 -4.23 -10.37
CA LEU A 192 -3.32 -4.87 -11.60
C LEU A 192 -4.69 -4.33 -12.02
N GLU A 193 -5.55 -4.01 -11.04
CA GLU A 193 -6.84 -3.35 -11.25
C GLU A 193 -6.73 -1.84 -11.57
N GLY A 194 -5.52 -1.26 -11.58
CA GLY A 194 -5.30 0.17 -11.78
C GLY A 194 -5.74 1.06 -10.61
N ARG A 195 -6.06 0.47 -9.45
CA ARG A 195 -6.50 1.19 -8.22
C ARG A 195 -5.35 1.79 -7.42
N LEU A 196 -4.11 1.44 -7.76
CA LEU A 196 -2.90 2.05 -7.20
C LEU A 196 -2.08 2.65 -8.35
N SER A 197 -2.12 3.98 -8.49
CA SER A 197 -1.17 4.69 -9.33
C SER A 197 0.22 4.66 -8.68
N GLY A 198 1.24 4.30 -9.47
CA GLY A 198 2.65 4.27 -9.03
C GLY A 198 3.21 5.67 -8.77
#